data_AF-A0A958RD78-F1
#
_entry.id   AF-A0A958RD78-F1
#
_cell.length_a   1.000
_cell.length_b   1.000
_cell.length_c   1.000
_cell.angle_alpha   90.00
_cell.angle_beta   90.00
_cell.angle_gamma   90.00
#
_symmetry.space_group_name_H-M   'P 1'
#
loop_
_entity.id
_entity.type
_entity.pdbx_description
1 polymer ?
#
loop_
_entity_poly.entity_id
_entity_poly.type
_entity_poly.pdbx_seq_one_letter_code
_entity_poly.pdbx_strand_id
1 'polypeptide(L)'
;MADIFELLKEKNYYLERFLQESRKERQSFKARRFDNLEPLYKKREQILANISSIDVRISKICEEAKDEILNGPGKDEISKLLKKIKDNVRYIMEEDLEIISCIENEKSKIIKEISQTKEGRRVLRGYKAI
;
A
#
# COMPACT_ATOMS: atom_id res chain seq x y z
N MET A 1 30.06 2.99 3.51
CA MET A 1 29.24 2.28 4.52
C MET A 1 28.17 3.17 5.15
N ALA A 2 28.47 4.40 5.58
CA ALA A 2 27.46 5.30 6.15
C ALA A 2 26.27 5.57 5.20
N ASP A 3 26.53 5.72 3.90
CA ASP A 3 25.49 6.09 2.93
C ASP A 3 24.46 4.98 2.69
N ILE A 4 24.87 3.71 2.58
CA ILE A 4 23.91 2.61 2.36
C ILE A 4 23.07 2.33 3.60
N PHE A 5 23.67 2.48 4.79
CA PHE A 5 22.98 2.29 6.04
C PHE A 5 21.87 3.33 6.23
N GLU A 6 22.16 4.60 5.96
CA GLU A 6 21.17 5.67 6.03
C GLU A 6 20.08 5.50 4.97
N LEU A 7 20.41 5.07 3.74
CA LEU A 7 19.41 4.77 2.71
C LEU A 7 18.48 3.61 3.11
N LEU A 8 19.00 2.56 3.76
CA LEU A 8 18.18 1.45 4.24
C LEU A 8 17.27 1.84 5.42
N LYS A 9 17.73 2.75 6.30
CA LYS A 9 16.87 3.35 7.33
C LYS A 9 15.79 4.22 6.71
N GLU A 10 16.15 5.06 5.75
CA GLU A 10 15.21 5.93 5.04
C GLU A 10 14.14 5.10 4.30
N LYS A 11 14.55 4.02 3.62
CA LYS A 11 13.62 3.08 3.00
C LYS A 11 12.65 2.47 4.02
N ASN A 12 13.16 2.01 5.17
CA ASN A 12 12.32 1.49 6.25
C ASN A 12 11.32 2.55 6.75
N TYR A 13 11.75 3.79 6.94
CA TYR A 13 10.88 4.89 7.36
C TYR A 13 9.72 5.11 6.37
N TYR A 14 9.99 5.11 5.06
CA TYR A 14 8.93 5.25 4.06
C TYR A 14 7.98 4.05 4.04
N LEU A 15 8.48 2.82 4.21
CA LEU A 15 7.63 1.62 4.30
C LEU A 15 6.74 1.63 5.56
N GLU A 16 7.27 2.08 6.70
CA GLU A 16 6.47 2.25 7.93
C GLU A 16 5.41 3.33 7.76
N ARG A 17 5.76 4.45 7.13
CA ARG A 17 4.80 5.51 6.80
C ARG A 17 3.72 4.99 5.87
N PHE A 18 4.07 4.20 4.86
CA PHE A 18 3.10 3.55 3.97
C PHE A 18 2.11 2.69 4.77
N LEU A 19 2.62 1.83 5.66
CA LEU A 19 1.80 0.99 6.54
C LEU A 19 0.87 1.82 7.43
N GLN A 20 1.37 2.91 8.00
CA GLN A 20 0.58 3.79 8.87
C GLN A 20 -0.62 4.38 8.12
N GLU A 21 -0.38 4.88 6.90
CA GLU A 21 -1.46 5.44 6.06
C GLU A 21 -2.47 4.37 5.64
N SER A 22 -1.98 3.19 5.22
CA SER A 22 -2.85 2.06 4.87
C SER A 22 -3.74 1.63 6.05
N ARG A 23 -3.16 1.50 7.24
CA ARG A 23 -3.90 1.11 8.46
C ARG A 23 -4.94 2.14 8.86
N LYS A 24 -4.59 3.43 8.79
CA LYS A 24 -5.50 4.52 9.09
C LYS A 24 -6.73 4.47 8.18
N GLU A 25 -6.53 4.40 6.88
CA GLU A 25 -7.66 4.42 5.93
C GLU A 25 -8.40 3.08 5.85
N ARG A 26 -7.74 1.96 6.14
CA ARG A 26 -8.42 0.65 6.28
C ARG A 26 -9.53 0.71 7.34
N GLN A 27 -9.33 1.42 8.45
CA GLN A 27 -10.38 1.61 9.45
C GLN A 27 -11.59 2.37 8.87
N SER A 28 -11.34 3.40 8.07
CA SER A 28 -12.39 4.13 7.33
C SER A 28 -13.15 3.20 6.38
N PHE A 29 -12.44 2.38 5.60
CA PHE A 29 -13.05 1.45 4.65
C PHE A 29 -13.86 0.34 5.34
N LYS A 30 -13.39 -0.18 6.47
CA LYS A 30 -14.19 -1.10 7.32
C LYS A 30 -15.48 -0.45 7.82
N ALA A 31 -15.46 0.86 8.06
CA ALA A 31 -16.63 1.66 8.41
C ALA A 31 -17.43 2.16 7.18
N ARG A 32 -17.17 1.61 5.97
CA ARG A 32 -17.79 1.97 4.69
C ARG A 32 -17.63 3.44 4.28
N ARG A 33 -16.57 4.10 4.77
CA ARG A 33 -16.23 5.47 4.40
C ARG A 33 -15.07 5.45 3.41
N PHE A 34 -15.39 5.65 2.13
CA PHE A 34 -14.44 5.53 1.01
C PHE A 34 -13.99 6.87 0.42
N ASP A 35 -14.35 7.99 1.04
CA ASP A 35 -14.02 9.34 0.55
C ASP A 35 -12.50 9.58 0.39
N ASN A 36 -11.71 8.88 1.21
CA ASN A 36 -10.25 8.96 1.20
C ASN A 36 -9.56 7.93 0.29
N LEU A 37 -10.30 7.16 -0.50
CA LEU A 37 -9.71 6.12 -1.37
C LEU A 37 -8.71 6.71 -2.38
N GLU A 38 -9.12 7.76 -3.10
CA GLU A 38 -8.28 8.45 -4.07
C GLU A 38 -7.11 9.21 -3.41
N PRO A 39 -7.33 9.99 -2.32
CA PRO A 39 -6.23 10.56 -1.53
C PRO A 39 -5.21 9.52 -1.04
N LEU A 40 -5.66 8.36 -0.55
CA LEU A 40 -4.79 7.27 -0.11
C LEU A 40 -3.93 6.76 -1.26
N TYR A 41 -4.54 6.50 -2.42
CA TYR A 41 -3.84 6.03 -3.61
C TYR A 41 -2.72 6.98 -4.03
N LYS A 42 -3.03 8.28 -4.18
CA LYS A 42 -2.03 9.31 -4.53
C LYS A 42 -0.89 9.39 -3.52
N LYS A 43 -1.21 9.34 -2.22
CA LYS A 43 -0.19 9.38 -1.16
C LYS A 43 0.72 8.16 -1.20
N ARG A 44 0.15 6.98 -1.47
CA ARG A 44 0.90 5.72 -1.63
C ARG A 44 1.80 5.75 -2.86
N GLU A 45 1.33 6.26 -3.99
CA GLU A 45 2.17 6.47 -5.18
C GLU A 45 3.35 7.39 -4.89
N GLN A 46 3.13 8.49 -4.19
CA GLN A 46 4.21 9.41 -3.81
C GLN A 46 5.25 8.73 -2.90
N ILE A 47 4.81 7.92 -1.93
CA ILE A 47 5.73 7.17 -1.06
C ILE A 47 6.52 6.13 -1.87
N LEU A 48 5.87 5.42 -2.80
CA LEU A 48 6.54 4.46 -3.66
C LEU A 48 7.56 5.12 -4.60
N ALA A 49 7.27 6.32 -5.11
CA ALA A 49 8.23 7.09 -5.89
C ALA A 49 9.50 7.42 -5.07
N ASN A 50 9.34 7.81 -3.80
CA ASN A 50 10.48 8.04 -2.90
C ASN A 50 11.28 6.75 -2.66
N ILE A 51 10.60 5.63 -2.40
CA ILE A 51 11.25 4.32 -2.22
C ILE A 51 12.01 3.92 -3.48
N SER A 52 11.42 4.11 -4.67
CA SER A 52 12.08 3.81 -5.95
C SER A 52 13.33 4.65 -6.15
N SER A 53 13.30 5.95 -5.80
CA SER A 53 14.48 6.82 -5.85
C SER A 53 15.59 6.33 -4.92
N ILE A 54 15.24 5.88 -3.71
CA ILE A 54 16.19 5.27 -2.76
C ILE A 54 16.80 4.00 -3.35
N ASP A 55 15.99 3.15 -3.97
CA ASP A 55 16.47 1.90 -4.59
C ASP A 55 17.48 2.16 -5.71
N VAL A 56 17.24 3.17 -6.55
CA VAL A 56 18.21 3.59 -7.58
C VAL A 56 19.54 4.02 -6.95
N ARG A 57 19.49 4.79 -5.84
CA ARG A 57 20.70 5.23 -5.12
C ARG A 57 21.45 4.07 -4.47
N ILE A 58 20.72 3.12 -3.86
CA ILE A 58 21.31 1.90 -3.29
C ILE A 58 22.00 1.09 -4.38
N SER A 59 21.33 0.85 -5.52
CA SER A 59 21.91 0.10 -6.64
C SER A 59 23.19 0.73 -7.15
N LYS A 60 23.22 2.06 -7.34
CA LYS A 60 24.41 2.78 -7.78
C LYS A 60 25.59 2.60 -6.80
N ILE A 61 25.34 2.72 -5.49
CA ILE A 61 26.38 2.52 -4.47
C ILE A 61 26.89 1.07 -4.50
N CYS A 62 26.00 0.10 -4.67
CA CYS A 62 26.37 -1.32 -4.75
C CYS A 62 27.20 -1.63 -6.00
N GLU A 63 26.90 -1.00 -7.14
CA GLU A 63 27.67 -1.16 -8.39
C GLU A 63 29.08 -0.55 -8.28
N GLU A 64 29.21 0.59 -7.61
CA GLU A 64 30.49 1.30 -7.41
C GLU A 64 31.36 0.63 -6.33
N ALA A 65 30.74 -0.10 -5.40
CA ALA A 65 31.43 -0.74 -4.29
C ALA A 65 31.96 -2.14 -4.66
N LYS A 66 33.27 -2.25 -4.87
CA LYS A 66 33.98 -3.54 -4.88
C LYS A 66 33.87 -4.17 -3.49
N ASP A 67 33.23 -5.36 -3.36
CA ASP A 67 33.10 -6.38 -2.28
C ASP A 67 33.30 -6.05 -0.77
N GLU A 68 33.97 -4.96 -0.39
CA GLU A 68 34.31 -4.56 0.99
C GLU A 68 33.09 -4.14 1.82
N ILE A 69 31.97 -3.74 1.21
CA ILE A 69 30.77 -3.29 1.95
C ILE A 69 30.10 -4.44 2.73
N LEU A 70 30.21 -5.69 2.25
CA LEU A 70 29.48 -6.83 2.82
C LEU A 70 30.23 -7.60 3.92
N ASN A 71 31.51 -7.27 4.18
CA ASN A 71 32.36 -8.01 5.10
C ASN A 71 32.82 -7.21 6.33
N GLY A 72 32.35 -5.96 6.48
CA GLY A 72 32.71 -5.09 7.61
C GLY A 72 31.83 -5.24 8.86
N PRO A 73 32.21 -4.58 9.98
CA PRO A 73 31.51 -4.61 11.26
C PRO A 73 30.06 -4.05 11.26
N GLY A 74 29.55 -3.55 10.12
CA GLY A 74 28.17 -3.11 9.94
C GLY A 74 27.22 -4.15 9.31
N LYS A 75 27.72 -5.34 8.98
CA LYS A 75 26.94 -6.39 8.29
C LYS A 75 25.69 -6.83 9.06
N ASP A 76 25.78 -6.95 10.38
CA ASP A 76 24.67 -7.39 11.22
C ASP A 76 23.55 -6.34 11.28
N GLU A 77 23.92 -5.06 11.33
CA GLU A 77 22.94 -3.97 11.34
C GLU A 77 22.25 -3.82 9.99
N ILE A 78 23.00 -3.92 8.89
CA ILE A 78 22.43 -3.97 7.54
C ILE A 78 21.47 -5.16 7.41
N SER A 79 21.86 -6.35 7.90
CA SER A 79 21.01 -7.53 7.89
C SER A 79 19.70 -7.33 8.68
N LYS A 80 19.77 -6.65 9.83
CA LYS A 80 18.57 -6.27 10.61
C LYS A 80 17.67 -5.32 9.82
N LEU A 81 18.23 -4.31 9.16
CA LEU A 81 17.46 -3.36 8.34
C LEU A 81 16.79 -4.04 7.15
N LEU A 82 17.49 -4.96 6.47
CA LEU A 82 16.94 -5.74 5.36
C LEU A 82 15.81 -6.68 5.82
N LYS A 83 15.98 -7.32 6.99
CA LYS A 83 14.90 -8.12 7.59
C LYS A 83 13.67 -7.26 7.88
N LYS A 84 13.87 -6.07 8.45
CA LYS A 84 12.79 -5.12 8.72
C LYS A 84 12.07 -4.67 7.44
N ILE A 85 12.81 -4.41 6.36
CA ILE A 85 12.23 -4.11 5.03
C ILE A 85 11.33 -5.27 4.59
N LYS A 86 11.82 -6.51 4.66
CA LYS A 86 11.05 -7.70 4.27
C LYS A 86 9.78 -7.87 5.10
N ASP A 87 9.87 -7.68 6.42
CA ASP A 87 8.71 -7.74 7.30
C ASP A 87 7.69 -6.64 6.97
N ASN A 88 8.15 -5.41 6.73
CA ASN A 88 7.29 -4.30 6.33
C ASN A 88 6.57 -4.57 5.00
N VAL A 89 7.28 -5.09 3.99
CA VAL A 89 6.67 -5.45 2.70
C VAL A 89 5.60 -6.53 2.88
N ARG A 90 5.86 -7.56 3.70
CA ARG A 90 4.84 -8.57 4.01
C ARG A 90 3.60 -7.93 4.62
N TYR A 91 3.76 -7.07 5.63
CA TYR A 91 2.62 -6.40 6.25
C TYR A 91 1.87 -5.49 5.28
N ILE A 92 2.55 -4.85 4.34
CA ILE A 92 1.90 -4.03 3.31
C ILE A 92 0.98 -4.89 2.46
N MET A 93 1.45 -6.07 2.04
CA MET A 93 0.63 -7.00 1.24
C MET A 93 -0.60 -7.48 2.01
N GLU A 94 -0.46 -7.77 3.30
CA GLU A 94 -1.58 -8.17 4.17
C GLU A 94 -2.63 -7.05 4.29
N GLU A 95 -2.19 -5.81 4.53
CA GLU A 95 -3.09 -4.65 4.60
C GLU A 95 -3.80 -4.40 3.25
N ASP A 96 -3.12 -4.62 2.13
CA ASP A 96 -3.69 -4.46 0.79
C ASP A 96 -4.76 -5.48 0.48
N LEU A 97 -4.56 -6.75 0.86
CA LEU A 97 -5.60 -7.78 0.74
C LEU A 97 -6.86 -7.40 1.52
N GLU A 98 -6.71 -6.85 2.72
CA GLU A 98 -7.85 -6.38 3.51
C GLU A 98 -8.55 -5.18 2.87
N ILE A 99 -7.81 -4.19 2.37
CA ILE A 99 -8.37 -3.01 1.68
C ILE A 99 -9.14 -3.45 0.44
N ILE A 100 -8.56 -4.32 -0.39
CA ILE A 100 -9.20 -4.87 -1.59
C ILE A 100 -10.49 -5.60 -1.21
N SER A 101 -10.47 -6.44 -0.17
CA SER A 101 -11.67 -7.12 0.31
C SER A 101 -12.78 -6.15 0.71
N CYS A 102 -12.44 -5.06 1.42
CA CYS A 102 -13.42 -4.02 1.78
C CYS A 102 -14.05 -3.37 0.54
N ILE A 103 -13.23 -3.04 -0.46
CA ILE A 103 -13.67 -2.42 -1.71
C ILE A 103 -14.58 -3.37 -2.51
N GLU A 104 -14.18 -4.62 -2.68
CA GLU A 104 -14.95 -5.61 -3.47
C GLU A 104 -16.30 -5.95 -2.83
N ASN A 105 -16.35 -6.00 -1.50
CA ASN A 105 -17.60 -6.19 -0.76
C ASN A 105 -18.57 -5.01 -0.98
N GLU A 106 -18.08 -3.77 -0.92
CA GLU A 106 -18.92 -2.60 -1.15
C GLU A 106 -19.37 -2.48 -2.61
N LYS A 107 -18.47 -2.75 -3.58
CA LYS A 107 -18.83 -2.83 -5.00
C LYS A 107 -19.94 -3.84 -5.24
N SER A 108 -19.81 -5.05 -4.70
CA SER A 108 -20.82 -6.10 -4.84
C SER A 108 -22.18 -5.69 -4.26
N LYS A 109 -22.17 -4.93 -3.16
CA LYS A 109 -23.38 -4.39 -2.55
C LYS A 109 -24.05 -3.34 -3.45
N ILE A 110 -23.28 -2.38 -3.95
CA ILE A 110 -23.77 -1.33 -4.87
C ILE A 110 -24.39 -1.97 -6.13
N ILE A 111 -23.76 -3.00 -6.69
CA ILE A 111 -24.28 -3.71 -7.87
C ILE A 111 -25.65 -4.34 -7.59
N LYS A 112 -25.82 -4.96 -6.41
CA LYS A 112 -27.11 -5.54 -5.99
C LYS A 112 -28.18 -4.46 -5.83
N GLU A 113 -27.85 -3.35 -5.16
CA GLU A 113 -28.77 -2.21 -4.96
C GLU A 113 -29.23 -1.59 -6.29
N ILE A 114 -28.30 -1.39 -7.24
CA ILE A 114 -28.62 -0.89 -8.58
C ILE A 114 -29.55 -1.86 -9.33
N SER A 115 -29.28 -3.16 -9.24
CA SER A 115 -30.07 -4.19 -9.91
C SER A 115 -31.50 -4.23 -9.37
N GLN A 116 -31.66 -4.24 -8.05
CA GLN A 116 -32.97 -4.18 -7.37
C GLN A 116 -33.74 -2.90 -7.72
N THR A 117 -33.05 -1.75 -7.77
CA THR A 117 -33.68 -0.47 -8.15
C THR A 117 -34.15 -0.47 -9.61
N LYS A 118 -33.44 -1.14 -10.52
CA LYS A 118 -33.87 -1.32 -11.92
C LYS A 118 -35.11 -2.20 -12.01
N GLU A 119 -35.14 -3.31 -11.27
CA GLU A 119 -36.30 -4.20 -11.20
C GLU A 119 -37.53 -3.50 -10.62
N GLY A 120 -37.38 -2.79 -9.49
CA GLY A 120 -38.46 -2.01 -8.87
C GLY A 120 -39.03 -0.95 -9.82
N ARG A 121 -38.16 -0.24 -10.57
CA ARG A 121 -38.61 0.71 -11.61
C ARG A 121 -39.36 0.02 -12.75
N ARG A 122 -38.96 -1.19 -13.15
CA ARG A 122 -39.67 -1.97 -14.18
C ARG A 122 -41.07 -2.35 -13.72
N VAL A 123 -41.20 -2.84 -12.48
CA VAL A 123 -42.48 -3.21 -11.88
C VAL A 123 -43.41 -1.99 -11.81
N LEU A 124 -42.92 -0.85 -11.29
CA LEU A 124 -43.71 0.38 -11.20
C LEU A 124 -44.18 0.92 -12.57
N ARG A 125 -43.38 0.74 -13.63
CA ARG A 125 -43.81 1.10 -15.00
C ARG A 125 -44.95 0.20 -15.50
N GLY A 126 -44.93 -1.09 -15.15
CA GLY A 126 -46.03 -2.01 -15.46
C GLY A 126 -47.35 -1.59 -14.81
N TYR A 127 -47.30 -1.10 -13.56
CA TYR A 127 -48.50 -0.60 -12.86
C TYR A 127 -49.01 0.76 -13.38
N LYS A 128 -48.17 1.60 -14.01
CA LYS A 128 -48.61 2.87 -14.63
C LYS A 128 -49.23 2.69 -16.02
N ALA A 129 -49.11 1.51 -16.62
CA ALA A 129 -49.63 1.19 -17.95
C ALA A 129 -50.97 0.44 -17.92
N ILE A 130 -51.50 0.18 -16.72
CA ILE A 130 -52.83 -0.39 -16.43
C ILE A 130 -53.69 0.76 -15.90
#